data_AF-A0A2N1Y345-F1
#
_entry.id   AF-A0A2N1Y345-F1
#
_cell.length_a   1.000
_cell.length_b   1.000
_cell.length_c   1.000
_cell.angle_alpha   90.00
_cell.angle_beta   90.00
_cell.angle_gamma   90.00
#
_symmetry.space_group_name_H-M   'P 1'
#
loop_
_entity.id
_entity.type
_entity.pdbx_description
1 polymer ?
#
loop_
_entity_poly.entity_id
_entity_poly.type
_entity_poly.pdbx_seq_one_letter_code
_entity_poly.pdbx_strand_id
1 'polypeptide(L)'
;MHPDKVDRERVVQLTDLPNVGKATADDLVLLGIRTPAQLLGQCPLEMYHRLCRITGQRQDPCVIDVFMSITGFINGEPPQPWWAYTDARKRMLADARAQGVNVEDSSS
;
A
#
# COMPACT_ATOMS: atom_id res chain seq x y z
N MET A 1 -4.94 -9.87 7.50
CA MET A 1 -5.36 -9.90 8.91
C MET A 1 -6.37 -8.78 9.21
N HIS A 2 -7.34 -8.96 10.12
CA HIS A 2 -8.17 -7.84 10.59
C HIS A 2 -7.32 -6.93 11.50
N PRO A 3 -7.31 -5.59 11.33
CA PRO A 3 -6.46 -4.67 12.10
C PRO A 3 -6.49 -4.91 13.62
N ASP A 4 -7.67 -5.06 14.21
CA ASP A 4 -7.86 -5.28 15.65
C ASP A 4 -7.22 -6.58 16.20
N LYS A 5 -6.79 -7.49 15.31
CA LYS A 5 -6.18 -8.78 15.66
C LYS A 5 -4.67 -8.81 15.41
N VAL A 6 -4.10 -7.77 14.83
CA VAL A 6 -2.66 -7.71 14.51
C VAL A 6 -1.85 -7.51 15.79
N ASP A 7 -0.88 -8.38 16.02
CA ASP A 7 0.15 -8.23 17.04
C ASP A 7 1.48 -7.91 16.34
N ARG A 8 1.98 -6.68 16.53
CA ARG A 8 3.20 -6.18 15.89
C ARG A 8 4.42 -7.05 16.16
N GLU A 9 4.54 -7.63 17.36
CA GLU A 9 5.67 -8.47 17.74
C GLU A 9 5.65 -9.83 17.05
N ARG A 10 4.51 -10.21 16.45
CA ARG A 10 4.29 -11.50 15.79
C ARG A 10 4.11 -11.39 14.28
N VAL A 11 4.35 -10.22 13.69
CA VAL A 11 4.29 -10.04 12.23
C VAL A 11 5.56 -10.61 11.60
N VAL A 12 5.45 -11.80 11.00
CA VAL A 12 6.57 -12.50 10.34
C VAL A 12 6.28 -12.70 8.86
N GLN A 13 5.04 -12.98 8.50
CA GLN A 13 4.57 -13.18 7.14
C GLN A 13 3.77 -11.97 6.65
N LEU A 14 3.68 -11.81 5.33
CA LEU A 14 2.90 -10.73 4.73
C LEU A 14 1.42 -10.78 5.13
N THR A 15 0.84 -11.96 5.27
CA THR A 15 -0.57 -12.13 5.67
C THR A 15 -0.85 -11.76 7.13
N ASP A 16 0.19 -11.60 7.94
CA ASP A 16 0.08 -11.13 9.33
C ASP A 16 -0.15 -9.61 9.39
N LEU A 17 0.17 -8.88 8.31
CA LEU A 17 -0.06 -7.43 8.20
C LEU A 17 -1.56 -7.09 8.22
N PRO A 18 -1.93 -5.90 8.75
CA PRO A 18 -3.30 -5.41 8.68
C PRO A 18 -3.75 -5.32 7.23
N ASN A 19 -5.01 -5.67 6.96
CA ASN A 19 -5.64 -5.58 5.63
C ASN A 19 -5.08 -6.55 4.56
N VAL A 20 -4.02 -7.31 4.86
CA VAL A 20 -3.42 -8.22 3.87
C VAL A 20 -4.05 -9.61 3.93
N GLY A 21 -4.70 -10.00 2.83
CA GLY A 21 -5.08 -11.37 2.53
C GLY A 21 -4.13 -12.01 1.51
N LYS A 22 -4.43 -13.23 1.07
CA LYS A 22 -3.59 -13.96 0.09
C LYS A 22 -3.32 -13.16 -1.20
N ALA A 23 -4.35 -12.55 -1.78
CA ALA A 23 -4.23 -11.78 -3.01
C ALA A 23 -3.25 -10.60 -2.86
N THR A 24 -3.45 -9.78 -1.82
CA THR A 24 -2.54 -8.65 -1.53
C THR A 24 -1.13 -9.12 -1.19
N ALA A 25 -0.95 -10.26 -0.52
CA ALA A 25 0.37 -10.83 -0.29
C ALA A 25 1.06 -11.23 -1.61
N ASP A 26 0.31 -11.76 -2.58
CA ASP A 26 0.83 -12.08 -3.91
C ASP A 26 1.24 -10.81 -4.67
N ASP A 27 0.45 -9.73 -4.57
CA ASP A 27 0.80 -8.43 -5.16
C ASP A 27 2.10 -7.86 -4.56
N LEU A 28 2.29 -7.99 -3.25
CA LEU A 28 3.53 -7.60 -2.57
C LEU A 28 4.72 -8.45 -3.07
N VAL A 29 4.51 -9.75 -3.27
CA VAL A 29 5.54 -10.63 -3.84
C VAL A 29 5.89 -10.23 -5.27
N LEU A 30 4.92 -9.83 -6.10
CA LEU A 30 5.16 -9.28 -7.44
C LEU A 30 6.01 -7.99 -7.38
N LEU A 31 5.81 -7.16 -6.35
CA LEU A 31 6.62 -5.97 -6.09
C LEU A 31 8.04 -6.28 -5.56
N GLY A 32 8.35 -7.55 -5.32
CA GLY A 32 9.62 -8.00 -4.75
C GLY A 32 9.66 -7.98 -3.21
N ILE A 33 8.53 -7.73 -2.57
CA ILE A 33 8.37 -7.68 -1.11
C ILE A 33 7.92 -9.06 -0.64
N ARG A 34 8.83 -9.78 0.01
CA ARG A 34 8.62 -11.13 0.54
C ARG A 34 8.52 -11.16 2.07
N THR A 35 8.98 -10.11 2.75
CA THR A 35 8.88 -9.99 4.21
C THR A 35 8.32 -8.63 4.62
N PRO A 36 7.61 -8.53 5.76
CA PRO A 36 7.06 -7.26 6.25
C PRO A 36 8.11 -6.15 6.40
N ALA A 37 9.33 -6.48 6.84
CA ALA A 37 10.40 -5.51 7.03
C ALA A 37 10.81 -4.76 5.74
N GLN A 38 10.61 -5.37 4.57
CA GLN A 38 10.93 -4.75 3.28
C GLN A 38 9.97 -3.59 2.91
N LEU A 39 8.89 -3.39 3.68
CA LEU A 39 8.01 -2.24 3.54
C LEU A 39 8.59 -0.96 4.17
N LEU A 40 9.64 -1.06 5.00
CA LEU A 40 10.30 0.11 5.59
C LEU A 40 10.80 1.05 4.50
N GLY A 41 10.41 2.32 4.60
CA GLY A 41 10.79 3.36 3.64
C GLY A 41 10.16 3.24 2.25
N GLN A 42 9.25 2.28 2.00
CA GLN A 42 8.52 2.23 0.73
C GLN A 42 7.49 3.36 0.65
N CYS A 43 7.34 3.94 -0.54
CA CYS A 43 6.30 4.91 -0.82
C CYS A 43 5.04 4.20 -1.37
N PRO A 44 3.86 4.34 -0.73
CA PRO A 44 2.62 3.69 -1.16
C PRO A 44 2.23 3.99 -2.62
N LEU A 45 2.41 5.23 -3.06
CA LEU A 45 2.05 5.64 -4.42
C LEU A 45 2.98 5.03 -5.47
N GLU A 46 4.28 4.96 -5.18
CA GLU A 46 5.25 4.31 -6.05
C GLU A 46 5.02 2.80 -6.14
N MET A 47 4.70 2.15 -5.02
CA MET A 47 4.30 0.75 -4.98
C MET A 47 3.09 0.50 -5.89
N TYR A 48 2.06 1.34 -5.80
CA TYR A 48 0.88 1.25 -6.65
C TYR A 48 1.20 1.42 -8.14
N HIS A 49 2.01 2.41 -8.52
CA HIS A 49 2.42 2.59 -9.91
C HIS A 49 3.26 1.41 -10.43
N ARG A 50 4.17 0.87 -9.60
CA ARG A 50 4.93 -0.33 -9.93
C ARG A 50 4.02 -1.53 -10.13
N LEU A 51 3.02 -1.72 -9.26
CA LEU A 51 2.07 -2.82 -9.38
C LEU A 51 1.29 -2.70 -10.69
N CYS A 52 0.73 -1.52 -10.98
CA CYS A 52 0.01 -1.27 -12.24
C CYS A 52 0.85 -1.59 -13.48
N ARG A 53 2.14 -1.21 -13.47
CA ARG A 53 3.08 -1.52 -14.57
C ARG A 53 3.35 -3.02 -14.70
N ILE A 54 3.60 -3.71 -13.59
CA ILE A 54 3.89 -5.15 -13.59
C ILE A 54 2.68 -5.96 -14.07
N THR A 55 1.47 -5.56 -13.64
CA THR A 55 0.24 -6.27 -14.02
C THR A 55 -0.31 -5.82 -15.37
N GLY A 56 0.20 -4.73 -15.96
CA GLY A 56 -0.35 -4.14 -17.18
C GLY A 56 -1.79 -3.62 -17.03
N GLN A 57 -2.23 -3.36 -15.80
CA GLN A 57 -3.62 -3.02 -15.48
C GLN A 57 -3.66 -1.94 -14.41
N ARG A 58 -4.58 -0.98 -14.57
CA ARG A 58 -4.85 0.00 -13.53
C ARG A 58 -5.58 -0.68 -12.37
N GLN A 59 -4.92 -0.73 -11.22
CA GLN A 59 -5.49 -1.30 -10.01
C GLN A 59 -6.57 -0.38 -9.42
N ASP A 60 -7.41 -0.92 -8.54
CA ASP A 60 -8.35 -0.10 -7.79
C ASP A 60 -7.57 0.89 -6.89
N PRO A 61 -7.94 2.19 -6.84
CA PRO A 61 -7.28 3.15 -5.96
C PRO A 61 -7.26 2.77 -4.46
N CYS A 62 -8.16 1.91 -3.97
CA CYS A 62 -8.12 1.41 -2.59
C CYS A 62 -6.85 0.58 -2.30
N VAL A 63 -6.15 0.08 -3.32
CA VAL A 63 -4.84 -0.56 -3.14
C VAL A 63 -3.81 0.41 -2.57
N ILE A 64 -3.88 1.70 -2.92
CA ILE A 64 -3.03 2.74 -2.32
C ILE A 64 -3.34 2.86 -0.82
N ASP A 65 -4.61 2.79 -0.43
CA ASP A 65 -5.03 2.89 0.97
C ASP A 65 -4.50 1.69 1.79
N VAL A 66 -4.51 0.49 1.20
CA VAL A 66 -3.90 -0.70 1.79
C VAL A 66 -2.38 -0.51 1.93
N PHE A 67 -1.70 0.01 0.90
CA PHE A 67 -0.26 0.29 0.97
C PHE A 67 0.09 1.34 2.03
N MET A 68 -0.67 2.42 2.12
CA MET A 68 -0.52 3.42 3.20
C MET A 68 -0.65 2.77 4.57
N SER A 69 -1.66 1.91 4.75
CA SER A 69 -1.88 1.21 6.01
C SER A 69 -0.71 0.31 6.41
N ILE A 70 -0.19 -0.52 5.49
CA ILE A 70 0.88 -1.46 5.84
C ILE A 70 2.25 -0.77 5.99
N THR A 71 2.54 0.27 5.22
CA THR A 71 3.79 1.04 5.39
C THR A 71 3.74 1.88 6.67
N GLY A 72 2.61 2.53 6.97
CA GLY A 72 2.40 3.26 8.21
C GLY A 72 2.54 2.35 9.42
N PHE A 73 1.89 1.18 9.37
CA PHE A 73 2.01 0.15 10.40
C PHE A 73 3.48 -0.24 10.61
N ILE A 74 4.21 -0.61 9.56
CA ILE A 74 5.63 -0.99 9.68
C ILE A 74 6.51 0.17 10.22
N ASN A 75 6.16 1.42 9.92
CA ASN A 75 6.85 2.61 10.42
C ASN A 75 6.47 3.01 11.86
N GLY A 76 5.52 2.34 12.51
CA GLY A 76 5.17 2.57 13.92
C GLY A 76 3.73 3.01 14.18
N GLU A 77 2.93 3.28 13.15
CA GLU A 77 1.53 3.66 13.33
C GLU A 77 0.68 2.48 13.87
N PRO A 78 -0.41 2.74 14.61
CA PRO A 78 -1.33 1.68 15.01
C PRO A 78 -1.91 0.96 13.78
N PRO A 79 -2.25 -0.34 13.89
CA PRO A 79 -2.96 -1.02 12.81
C PRO A 79 -4.34 -0.38 12.64
N GLN A 80 -4.66 0.03 11.42
CA GLN A 80 -5.93 0.65 11.07
C GLN A 80 -6.56 -0.06 9.87
N PRO A 81 -7.89 -0.06 9.73
CA PRO A 81 -8.51 -0.52 8.50
C PRO A 81 -8.10 0.38 7.34
N TRP A 82 -7.89 -0.19 6.16
CA TRP A 82 -7.39 0.55 4.99
C TRP A 82 -8.26 1.78 4.68
N TRP A 83 -9.58 1.72 4.86
CA TRP A 83 -10.46 2.84 4.53
C TRP A 83 -10.23 4.09 5.39
N ALA A 84 -9.55 3.98 6.54
CA ALA A 84 -9.12 5.12 7.33
C ALA A 84 -8.17 6.07 6.56
N TYR A 85 -7.47 5.56 5.55
CA TYR A 85 -6.54 6.31 4.70
C TYR A 85 -7.20 6.91 3.44
N THR A 86 -8.47 6.60 3.18
CA THR A 86 -9.20 7.03 1.96
C THR A 86 -9.14 8.54 1.75
N ASP A 87 -9.39 9.33 2.79
CA ASP A 87 -9.42 10.78 2.68
C ASP A 87 -8.01 11.37 2.50
N ALA A 88 -6.99 10.75 3.10
CA ALA A 88 -5.60 11.13 2.89
C ALA A 88 -5.19 10.91 1.43
N ARG A 89 -5.50 9.75 0.86
CA ARG A 89 -5.29 9.49 -0.58
C ARG A 89 -6.03 10.47 -1.47
N LYS A 90 -7.31 10.72 -1.21
CA LYS A 90 -8.11 11.66 -2.03
C LYS A 90 -7.49 13.06 -2.05
N ARG A 91 -7.04 13.56 -0.89
CA ARG A 91 -6.34 14.84 -0.77
C ARG A 91 -5.03 14.83 -1.56
N MET A 92 -4.17 13.84 -1.33
CA MET A 92 -2.89 13.69 -2.05
C MET A 92 -3.07 13.70 -3.58
N LEU A 93 -4.06 12.95 -4.11
CA LEU A 93 -4.32 12.90 -5.55
C LEU A 93 -4.94 14.19 -6.10
N ALA A 94 -5.78 14.87 -5.31
CA ALA A 94 -6.33 16.18 -5.68
C ALA A 94 -5.22 17.24 -5.75
N ASP A 95 -4.32 17.25 -4.78
CA ASP A 95 -3.18 18.19 -4.71
C ASP A 95 -2.23 17.96 -5.90
N ALA A 96 -1.90 16.72 -6.22
CA ALA A 96 -1.07 16.39 -7.38
C ALA A 96 -1.67 16.88 -8.70
N ARG A 97 -3.00 16.75 -8.87
CA ARG A 97 -3.74 17.27 -10.03
C ARG A 97 -3.70 18.81 -10.07
N ALA A 98 -3.87 19.47 -8.93
CA ALA A 98 -3.83 20.93 -8.84
C ALA A 98 -2.44 21.51 -9.16
N GLN A 99 -1.38 20.73 -8.89
CA GLN A 99 0.01 21.11 -9.17
C GLN A 99 0.46 20.80 -10.61
N GLY A 100 -0.45 20.32 -11.47
CA GLY A 100 -0.11 19.97 -12.86
C GLY A 100 0.79 18.74 -12.99
N VAL A 101 0.94 17.95 -11.93
CA VAL A 101 1.69 16.69 -11.97
C VAL A 101 0.77 15.64 -12.58
N ASN A 102 1.07 15.19 -13.80
CA ASN A 102 0.41 14.04 -14.41
C ASN A 102 0.81 12.77 -13.65
N VAL A 103 0.00 12.38 -12.67
CA VAL A 103 0.15 11.13 -11.90
C VAL A 103 -0.11 9.89 -12.78
N GLU A 104 -0.56 10.08 -14.02
CA GLU A 104 -0.96 9.00 -14.93
C GLU A 104 0.08 8.67 -16.01
N ASP A 105 1.24 9.35 -16.07
CA ASP A 105 2.18 9.12 -17.16
C ASP A 105 3.62 8.86 -16.69
N SER A 106 3.97 7.57 -16.66
CA SER A 106 5.34 7.07 -16.70
C SER A 106 5.32 5.74 -17.43
N SER A 107 4.81 5.77 -18.66
CA SER A 107 5.08 4.75 -19.68
C SER A 107 5.82 5.43 -20.82
N SER A 108 7.16 5.35 -20.77
CA SER A 108 8.03 5.47 -21.93
C SER A 108 9.10 4.40 -21.81
#